data_AF-A0A533BG28-F1
#
_entry.id   AF-A0A533BG28-F1
#
_cell.length_a   1.000
_cell.length_b   1.000
_cell.length_c   1.000
_cell.angle_alpha   90.00
_cell.angle_beta   90.00
_cell.angle_gamma   90.00
#
_symmetry.space_group_name_H-M   'P 1'
#
loop_
_entity.id
_entity.type
_entity.pdbx_description
1 polymer ?
#
loop_
_entity_poly.entity_id
_entity_poly.type
_entity_poly.pdbx_seq_one_letter_code
_entity_poly.pdbx_strand_id
1 'polypeptide(L)' 'MNIDCVGFIDGSSRESFLSCPVSSPDRIAGWQFDRVLITDLEHAAACEEQLVQAGVPREKVLRLSPPE' A
#
# COMPACT_ATOMS: atom_id res chain seq x y z
N MET A 1 -17.43 5.27 7.40
CA MET A 1 -15.98 5.00 7.53
C MET A 1 -15.26 6.20 6.93
N ASN A 2 -14.51 6.95 7.74
CA ASN A 2 -13.67 8.03 7.22
C ASN A 2 -12.29 7.41 6.95
N ILE A 3 -11.96 7.20 5.68
CA ILE A 3 -10.67 6.63 5.28
C ILE A 3 -9.85 7.80 4.76
N ASP A 4 -8.77 8.11 5.44
CA ASP A 4 -7.83 9.16 5.04
C ASP A 4 -6.68 8.51 4.25
N CYS A 5 -6.51 8.91 3.00
CA CYS A 5 -5.42 8.39 2.17
C CYS A 5 -4.15 9.17 2.50
N VAL A 6 -3.25 8.55 3.26
CA VAL A 6 -1.98 9.18 3.64
C VAL A 6 -0.95 9.20 2.50
N GLY A 7 -1.17 8.36 1.48
CA GLY A 7 -0.40 8.33 0.24
C GLY A 7 -0.40 6.98 -0.45
N PHE A 8 0.40 6.91 -1.51
CA PHE A 8 0.41 5.79 -2.44
C PHE A 8 1.77 5.12 -2.45
N ILE A 9 1.75 3.81 -2.59
CA ILE A 9 2.96 3.01 -2.75
C ILE A 9 2.99 2.52 -4.19
N ASP A 10 4.00 2.97 -4.92
CA ASP A 10 4.19 2.58 -6.31
C ASP A 10 5.68 2.52 -6.65
N GLY A 11 6.04 1.61 -7.55
CA GLY A 11 7.42 1.48 -8.03
C GLY A 11 7.84 2.58 -9.01
N SER A 12 6.88 3.39 -9.49
CA SER A 12 7.17 4.46 -10.45
C SER A 12 7.79 5.68 -9.80
N SER A 13 8.54 6.44 -10.59
CA SER A 13 9.24 7.67 -10.18
C SER A 13 8.32 8.87 -9.90
N ARG A 14 7.02 8.65 -9.69
CA ARG A 14 6.05 9.74 -9.45
C ARG A 14 6.21 10.21 -8.01
N GLU A 15 6.22 11.53 -7.81
CA GLU A 15 6.39 12.12 -6.48
C GLU A 15 5.05 12.34 -5.75
N SER A 16 3.95 12.52 -6.47
CA SER A 16 2.62 12.77 -5.90
C SER A 16 1.47 12.25 -6.77
N PHE A 17 0.38 11.79 -6.15
CA PHE A 17 -0.86 11.38 -6.81
C PHE A 17 -2.07 11.80 -5.94
N LEU A 18 -3.08 12.42 -6.55
CA LEU A 18 -4.27 12.94 -5.85
C LEU A 18 -3.94 13.80 -4.61
N SER A 19 -2.92 14.66 -4.74
CA SER A 19 -2.40 15.52 -3.65
C SER A 19 -1.76 14.77 -2.47
N CYS A 20 -1.61 13.45 -2.57
CA CYS A 20 -0.93 12.63 -1.58
C CYS A 20 0.47 12.24 -2.09
N PRO A 21 1.44 12.05 -1.18
CA PRO A 21 2.77 11.60 -1.55
C PRO A 21 2.73 10.20 -2.16
N VAL A 22 3.60 9.95 -3.13
CA VAL A 22 3.88 8.61 -3.66
C VAL A 22 5.27 8.20 -3.18
N SER A 23 5.43 6.95 -2.75
CA SER A 23 6.72 6.43 -2.30
C SER A 23 6.92 4.97 -2.67
N SER A 24 8.17 4.56 -2.62
CA SER A 24 8.57 3.17 -2.84
C SER A 24 8.20 2.30 -1.63
N PRO A 25 7.95 0.99 -1.83
CA PRO A 25 7.60 0.07 -0.76
C PRO A 25 8.62 0.09 0.40
N ASP A 26 9.92 0.22 0.12
CA ASP A 26 10.97 0.27 1.14
C ASP A 26 10.83 1.41 2.16
N ARG A 27 10.14 2.51 1.81
CA ARG A 27 9.98 3.67 2.70
C ARG A 27 8.73 3.61 3.56
N ILE A 28 7.86 2.62 3.35
CA ILE A 28 6.57 2.53 4.03
C ILE A 28 6.72 2.29 5.54
N ALA A 29 7.79 1.63 5.97
CA ALA A 29 8.05 1.35 7.39
C ALA A 29 8.07 2.62 8.27
N GLY A 30 8.46 3.75 7.70
CA GLY A 30 8.52 5.04 8.39
C GLY A 30 7.22 5.83 8.40
N TRP A 31 6.16 5.35 7.74
CA TRP A 31 4.90 6.06 7.61
C TRP A 31 3.94 5.72 8.76
N GLN A 32 3.14 6.70 9.19
CA GLN A 32 2.00 6.44 10.08
C GLN A 32 0.76 6.12 9.25
N PHE A 33 0.28 4.88 9.39
CA PHE A 33 -0.97 4.42 8.78
C PHE A 33 -1.58 3.26 9.58
N ASP A 34 -2.90 3.14 9.48
CA ASP A 34 -3.66 2.04 10.08
C ASP A 34 -3.69 0.81 9.17
N ARG A 35 -3.84 1.02 7.86
CA ARG A 35 -4.00 -0.05 6.85
C ARG A 35 -3.32 0.33 5.54
N VAL A 36 -2.94 -0.68 4.76
CA VAL A 36 -2.49 -0.56 3.37
C VAL A 36 -3.44 -1.36 2.50
N LEU A 37 -3.92 -0.77 1.41
CA LEU A 37 -4.78 -1.44 0.44
C LEU A 37 -3.98 -1.79 -0.81
N ILE A 38 -3.97 -3.07 -1.17
CA ILE A 38 -3.43 -3.55 -2.44
C ILE A 38 -4.56 -3.48 -3.48
N THR A 39 -4.34 -2.62 -4.47
CA THR A 39 -5.26 -2.44 -5.60
C THR A 39 -4.93 -3.33 -6.80
N ASP A 40 -3.75 -3.94 -6.81
CA ASP A 40 -3.34 -4.89 -7.84
C ASP A 40 -3.95 -6.27 -7.54
N LEU A 41 -4.95 -6.67 -8.34
CA LEU A 41 -5.69 -7.91 -8.15
C LEU A 41 -4.92 -9.14 -8.66
N GLU A 42 -4.08 -8.96 -9.67
CA GLU A 42 -3.36 -10.05 -10.35
C GLU A 42 -2.09 -10.44 -9.59
N HIS A 43 -1.39 -9.45 -9.05
CA HIS A 43 -0.12 -9.61 -8.32
C HIS A 43 -0.26 -9.31 -6.83
N ALA A 44 -1.47 -9.39 -6.28
CA ALA A 44 -1.76 -9.07 -4.88
C ALA A 44 -0.85 -9.79 -3.87
N ALA A 45 -0.54 -11.06 -4.16
CA ALA A 45 0.36 -11.87 -3.34
C ALA A 45 1.79 -11.31 -3.33
N ALA A 46 2.33 -10.96 -4.50
CA ALA A 46 3.67 -10.40 -4.62
C ALA A 46 3.77 -9.01 -3.95
N CYS A 47 2.75 -8.17 -4.10
CA CYS A 47 2.68 -6.88 -3.42
C CYS A 47 2.64 -7.04 -1.89
N GLU A 48 1.86 -7.98 -1.37
CA GLU A 48 1.83 -8.23 0.08
C GLU A 48 3.21 -8.69 0.57
N GLU A 49 3.86 -9.62 -0.12
CA GLU A 49 5.19 -10.08 0.30
C GLU A 49 6.21 -8.94 0.32
N GLN A 50 6.20 -8.05 -0.68
CA GLN A 50 7.06 -6.86 -0.70
C GLN A 50 6.78 -5.93 0.48
N LEU A 51 5.51 -5.65 0.79
CA LEU A 51 5.13 -4.82 1.92
C LEU A 51 5.58 -5.44 3.24
N VAL A 52 5.45 -6.76 3.37
CA VAL A 52 5.87 -7.49 4.57
C VAL A 52 7.40 -7.48 4.72
N GLN A 53 8.13 -7.66 3.63
CA GLN A 53 9.59 -7.53 3.63
C GLN A 53 10.04 -6.11 3.95
N ALA A 54 9.28 -5.10 3.55
CA ALA A 54 9.51 -3.70 3.91
C ALA A 54 9.12 -3.38 5.36
N GLY A 55 8.59 -4.33 6.15
CA GLY A 55 8.27 -4.15 7.56
C GLY A 55 6.80 -3.82 7.87
N VAL A 56 5.91 -3.92 6.89
CA VAL A 56 4.47 -3.80 7.12
C VAL A 56 3.94 -5.10 7.71
N PRO A 57 3.28 -5.09 8.87
CA PRO A 57 2.68 -6.29 9.42
C PRO A 57 1.50 -6.75 8.53
N ARG A 58 1.43 -8.05 8.23
CA ARG A 58 0.40 -8.66 7.35
C ARG A 58 -1.02 -8.30 7.75
N GLU A 59 -1.30 -8.14 9.05
CA GLU A 59 -2.62 -7.74 9.56
C GLU A 59 -3.09 -6.36 9.10
N LYS A 60 -2.16 -5.47 8.72
CA LYS A 60 -2.48 -4.14 8.18
C LYS A 60 -2.70 -4.14 6.67
N VAL A 61 -2.36 -5.23 5.98
CA VAL A 61 -2.51 -5.35 4.54
C VAL A 61 -3.93 -5.83 4.21
N LEU A 62 -4.62 -5.05 3.38
CA LEU A 62 -5.93 -5.36 2.82
C LEU A 62 -5.75 -5.62 1.33
N ARG A 63 -6.41 -6.67 0.84
CA ARG A 63 -6.47 -6.98 -0.59
C ARG A 63 -7.89 -6.71 -1.07
N LEU A 64 -8.02 -6.10 -2.25
CA LEU A 64 -9.30 -6.11 -2.93
C LEU A 64 -9.57 -7.54 -3.39
N SER A 65 -10.64 -8.14 -2.90
CA SER A 65 -11.17 -9.39 -3.42
C SER A 65 -12.45 -9.05 -4.18
N PRO A 66 -12.68 -9.59 -5.40
CA PRO A 66 -13.97 -9.44 -6.04
C PRO A 66 -15.07 -10.02 -5.13
N PRO A 67 -16.27 -9.40 -5.10
CA PRO A 67 -17.42 -10.01 -4.44
C PRO A 67 -17.76 -11.33 -5.15
N GLU A 68 -18.06 -12.38 -4.38
CA GLU A 68 -18.56 -13.68 -4.88
C GLU A 68 -19.91 -13.53 -5.60
#